data_AF-A0A531LJU7-F1
#
_entry.id   AF-A0A531LJU7-F1
#
_cell.length_a   1.000
_cell.length_b   1.000
_cell.length_c   1.000
_cell.angle_alpha   90.00
_cell.angle_beta   90.00
_cell.angle_gamma   90.00
#
_symmetry.space_group_name_H-M   'P 1'
#
loop_
_entity.id
_entity.type
_entity.pdbx_description
1 polymer ?
#
loop_
_entity_poly.entity_id
_entity_poly.type
_entity_poly.pdbx_seq_one_letter_code
_entity_poly.pdbx_strand_id
1 'polypeptide(L)' 'PGHTLASITYVVGDAAFVHDTMFMPDSGTARADFPGGSAPRLWRSIQDILALPDETRVFVGHDYQAGGREPLWESTVA' A
#
# COMPACT_ATOMS: atom_id res chain seq x y z
N PRO A 1 -2.67 -9.52 -1.65
CA PRO A 1 -4.05 -9.70 -2.17
C PRO A 1 -5.08 -9.07 -1.21
N GLY A 2 -6.22 -8.59 -1.70
CA GLY A 2 -7.26 -8.03 -0.84
C GLY A 2 -8.03 -6.88 -1.48
N HIS A 3 -7.31 -5.95 -2.11
CA HIS A 3 -7.93 -5.00 -3.04
C HIS A 3 -8.49 -5.73 -4.26
N THR A 4 -7.68 -6.59 -4.87
CA THR A 4 -8.10 -7.62 -5.83
C THR A 4 -7.50 -8.98 -5.46
N LEU A 5 -7.90 -10.04 -6.16
CA LEU A 5 -7.31 -11.38 -6.01
C LEU A 5 -5.85 -11.43 -6.48
N ALA A 6 -5.47 -10.57 -7.41
CA ALA A 6 -4.19 -10.61 -8.12
C ALA A 6 -3.21 -9.49 -7.69
N SER A 7 -3.49 -8.75 -6.62
CA SER A 7 -2.56 -7.74 -6.10
C SER A 7 -1.22 -8.35 -5.72
N ILE A 8 -0.14 -7.83 -6.31
CA ILE A 8 1.26 -8.20 -6.08
C ILE A 8 2.02 -6.98 -5.57
N THR A 9 2.84 -7.16 -4.54
CA THR A 9 3.87 -6.19 -4.14
C THR A 9 5.21 -6.63 -4.72
N TYR A 10 5.91 -5.75 -5.41
CA TYR A 10 7.28 -6.01 -5.86
C TYR A 10 8.26 -5.45 -4.84
N VAL A 11 9.13 -6.30 -4.29
CA VAL A 11 10.23 -5.90 -3.40
C VAL A 11 11.54 -6.00 -4.18
N VAL A 12 12.27 -4.89 -4.29
CA VAL A 12 13.52 -4.79 -5.06
C VAL A 12 14.52 -3.99 -4.23
N GLY A 13 15.52 -4.66 -3.69
CA GLY A 13 16.50 -4.02 -2.79
C GLY A 13 15.83 -3.48 -1.53
N ASP A 14 15.96 -2.18 -1.30
CA ASP A 14 15.40 -1.43 -0.17
C ASP A 14 14.01 -0.83 -0.46
N ALA A 15 13.40 -1.16 -1.60
CA ALA A 15 12.14 -0.58 -2.05
C ALA A 15 11.02 -1.63 -2.23
N ALA A 16 9.80 -1.24 -1.87
CA ALA A 16 8.57 -2.01 -2.07
C ALA A 16 7.53 -1.19 -2.87
N PHE A 17 7.09 -1.72 -4.02
CA PHE A 17 6.05 -1.11 -4.85
C PHE A 17 4.70 -1.77 -4.55
N VAL A 18 3.88 -1.12 -3.72
CA VAL A 18 2.72 -1.75 -3.05
C VAL A 18 1.39 -1.56 -3.78
N HIS A 19 1.37 -0.78 -4.86
CA HIS A 19 0.19 -0.52 -5.69
C HIS A 19 -1.02 -0.10 -4.83
N ASP A 20 -2.23 -0.58 -5.15
CA ASP A 20 -3.45 -0.37 -4.38
C ASP A 20 -3.55 -1.38 -3.22
N THR A 21 -2.63 -1.29 -2.27
CA THR A 21 -2.72 -2.01 -0.99
C THR A 21 -2.88 -1.01 0.16
N MET A 22 -1.95 -0.07 0.24
CA MET A 22 -1.97 1.10 1.14
C MET A 22 -1.66 2.36 0.33
N PHE A 23 -2.06 3.51 0.85
CA PHE A 23 -1.77 4.82 0.29
C PHE A 23 -0.81 5.57 1.21
N MET A 24 -0.56 6.85 0.91
CA MET A 24 0.18 7.72 1.82
C MET A 24 -0.40 7.63 3.24
N PRO A 25 0.40 7.79 4.32
CA PRO A 25 -0.06 7.59 5.69
C PRO A 25 -1.30 8.40 6.08
N ASP A 26 -1.47 9.57 5.47
CA ASP A 26 -2.61 10.47 5.67
C ASP A 26 -3.87 10.09 4.86
N SER A 27 -3.77 9.09 3.98
CA SER A 27 -4.80 8.67 3.02
C SER A 27 -5.37 7.28 3.30
N GLY A 28 -4.66 6.46 4.10
CA GLY A 28 -5.15 5.17 4.57
C GLY A 28 -4.91 4.02 3.58
N THR A 29 -5.97 3.28 3.22
CA THR A 29 -5.86 1.99 2.52
C THR A 29 -6.79 1.90 1.32
N ALA A 30 -6.47 0.96 0.41
CA ALA A 30 -7.31 0.71 -0.75
C ALA A 30 -8.67 0.08 -0.37
N ARG A 31 -9.67 0.30 -1.21
CA ARG A 31 -10.97 -0.39 -1.11
C ARG A 31 -10.82 -1.90 -1.29
N ALA A 32 -11.76 -2.69 -0.78
CA ALA A 32 -11.71 -4.16 -0.85
C ALA A 32 -13.03 -4.81 -1.32
N ASP A 33 -13.82 -4.06 -2.10
CA ASP A 33 -15.17 -4.41 -2.55
C ASP A 33 -15.26 -4.75 -4.06
N PHE A 34 -14.12 -4.82 -4.75
CA PHE A 34 -14.08 -5.47 -6.07
C PHE A 34 -14.49 -6.95 -5.98
N PRO A 35 -14.95 -7.57 -7.08
CA PRO A 35 -15.14 -9.02 -7.14
C PRO A 35 -13.88 -9.78 -6.69
N GLY A 36 -14.01 -10.56 -5.63
CA GLY A 36 -12.89 -11.30 -5.01
C GLY A 36 -12.03 -10.48 -4.04
N GLY A 37 -12.31 -9.20 -3.86
CA GLY A 37 -11.76 -8.34 -2.81
C GLY A 37 -12.15 -8.83 -1.40
N SER A 38 -11.33 -8.49 -0.41
CA SER A 38 -11.51 -8.95 0.97
C SER A 38 -10.70 -8.10 1.94
N ALA A 39 -11.39 -7.31 2.78
CA ALA A 39 -10.75 -6.49 3.79
C ALA A 39 -9.87 -7.29 4.78
N PRO A 40 -10.26 -8.49 5.27
CA PRO A 40 -9.38 -9.30 6.10
C PRO A 40 -8.09 -9.76 5.39
N ARG A 41 -8.15 -10.05 4.08
CA ARG A 41 -6.95 -10.41 3.30
C ARG A 41 -6.07 -9.18 3.02
N LEU A 42 -6.71 -8.04 2.76
CA LEU A 42 -6.01 -6.76 2.59
C LEU A 42 -5.24 -6.41 3.87
N TRP A 43 -5.89 -6.50 5.03
CA TRP A 43 -5.26 -6.28 6.32
C TRP A 43 -4.02 -7.16 6.52
N ARG A 44 -4.12 -8.47 6.25
CA ARG A 44 -2.96 -9.38 6.34
C ARG A 44 -1.83 -8.98 5.40
N SER A 45 -2.15 -8.64 4.15
CA SER A 45 -1.14 -8.18 3.18
C SER A 45 -0.46 -6.88 3.64
N ILE A 46 -1.21 -5.96 4.26
CA ILE A 46 -0.67 -4.74 4.86
C ILE A 46 0.29 -5.09 5.99
N GLN A 47 -0.08 -5.99 6.89
CA GLN A 47 0.79 -6.43 7.99
C GLN A 47 2.06 -7.10 7.46
N ASP A 48 1.97 -7.92 6.40
CA ASP A 48 3.14 -8.54 5.77
C ASP A 48 4.10 -7.49 5.18
N ILE A 49 3.57 -6.40 4.60
CA ILE A 49 4.37 -5.28 4.07
C ILE A 49 4.99 -4.47 5.21
N LEU A 50 4.23 -4.16 6.27
CA LEU A 50 4.71 -3.41 7.43
C LEU A 50 5.68 -4.21 8.32
N ALA A 51 5.87 -5.50 8.04
CA ALA A 51 6.90 -6.33 8.68
C ALA A 51 8.26 -6.27 7.96
N LEU A 52 8.37 -5.56 6.83
CA LEU A 52 9.66 -5.23 6.21
C LEU A 52 10.46 -4.29 7.12
N PRO A 53 11.79 -4.17 6.94
CA PRO A 53 12.61 -3.24 7.73
C PRO A 53 12.06 -1.80 7.70
N ASP A 54 12.20 -1.09 8.82
CA ASP A 54 11.70 0.28 9.02
C ASP A 54 12.13 1.25 7.90
N GLU A 55 13.35 1.12 7.41
CA GLU A 55 13.92 1.96 6.35
C GLU A 55 13.46 1.59 4.94
N THR A 56 12.66 0.53 4.78
CA THR A 56 12.15 0.11 3.47
C THR A 56 11.30 1.21 2.88
N ARG A 57 11.68 1.67 1.69
CA ARG A 57 10.97 2.70 0.94
C ARG A 57 9.71 2.09 0.34
N VAL A 58 8.55 2.66 0.65
CA VAL A 58 7.24 2.20 0.20
C VAL A 58 6.73 3.14 -0.87
N PHE A 59 6.49 2.60 -2.07
CA PHE A 59 5.95 3.32 -3.21
C PHE A 59 4.49 2.94 -3.46
N VAL A 60 3.60 3.92 -3.34
CA VAL A 60 2.15 3.71 -3.49
C VAL A 60 1.70 3.82 -4.95
N GLY A 61 0.64 3.11 -5.31
CA GLY A 61 0.10 3.15 -6.69
C GLY A 61 -0.64 4.44 -7.02
N HIS A 62 -1.26 5.06 -6.01
CA HIS A 62 -2.01 6.30 -6.13
C HIS A 62 -1.79 7.19 -4.92
N ASP A 63 -1.87 8.50 -5.15
CA ASP A 63 -2.01 9.51 -4.11
C ASP A 63 -3.14 10.46 -4.48
N TYR A 64 -4.06 10.65 -3.54
CA TYR A 64 -5.26 11.47 -3.73
C TYR A 64 -5.13 12.88 -3.14
N GLN A 65 -3.90 13.30 -2.78
CA GLN A 65 -3.59 14.68 -2.37
C GLN A 65 -4.45 15.13 -1.19
N ALA A 66 -4.41 14.37 -0.08
CA ALA A 66 -5.25 14.62 1.09
C ALA A 66 -5.11 16.06 1.60
N GLY A 67 -6.24 16.77 1.71
CA GLY A 67 -6.25 18.18 2.11
C GLY A 67 -5.70 19.16 1.06
N GLY A 68 -5.53 18.73 -0.21
CA GLY A 68 -5.05 19.58 -1.30
C GLY A 68 -3.54 19.82 -1.31
N ARG A 69 -2.77 18.97 -0.61
CA ARG A 69 -1.30 18.99 -0.68
C ARG A 69 -0.81 18.55 -2.07
N GLU A 70 0.44 18.87 -2.37
CA GLU A 70 1.12 18.35 -3.57
C GLU A 70 1.18 16.81 -3.59
N PRO A 71 1.25 16.20 -4.79
CA PRO A 71 1.32 14.75 -4.92
C PRO A 71 2.60 14.19 -4.28
N LEU A 72 2.44 13.09 -3.55
CA LEU A 72 3.49 12.29 -2.95
C LEU A 72 3.40 10.86 -3.48
N TRP A 73 4.47 10.09 -3.33
CA TRP A 73 4.54 8.71 -3.84
C TRP A 73 5.38 7.77 -2.99
N GLU A 74 6.17 8.30 -2.05
CA GLU A 74 7.16 7.57 -1.29
C GLU A 74 7.01 7.85 0.21
N SER A 75 7.04 6.80 1.01
CA SER A 75 7.22 6.83 2.47
C SER A 75 8.21 5.74 2.89
N THR A 76 8.39 5.55 4.19
CA THR A 76 9.05 4.39 4.77
C THR A 76 8.03 3.47 5.46
N VAL A 77 8.48 2.32 5.96
CA VAL A 77 7.65 1.48 6.84
C VAL A 77 7.43 2.15 8.21
N ALA A 78 8.45 2.84 8.72
CA ALA A 78 8.38 3.62 9.96
C ALA A 78 7.45 4.84 9.88
#